data_AF-A0A0H5RCG1-F1
#
_entry.id   AF-A0A0H5RCG1-F1
#
_cell.length_a   1.000
_cell.length_b   1.000
_cell.length_c   1.000
_cell.angle_alpha   90.00
_cell.angle_beta   90.00
_cell.angle_gamma   90.00
#
_symmetry.space_group_name_H-M   'P 1'
#
loop_
_entity.id
_entity.type
_entity.pdbx_description
1 polymer ?
#
loop_
_entity_poly.entity_id
_entity_poly.type
_entity_poly.pdbx_seq_one_letter_code
_entity_poly.pdbx_strand_id
1 'polypeptide(L)'
;MKLMYPEHPIWSANIFSFDIYRNFSRDLLTAVSKACDPTEKRLQQVMPALSQKVDAVHLDLKTTITATIDPISRSLSSLRENLGDLLSGRVPVTINAQWQESRDESRPTEPCDVGHPVMQGECDGANPVQYKMSRGIHSVVDLWREWSEGLGGGPAVRDLERRWGSKWCHGSERRFFNRRRTVIDAIIDKARSFGCGVTPENCLV
;
A
#
# COMPACT_ATOMS: atom_id res chain seq x y z
N MET A 1 -16.67 -20.95 41.07
CA MET A 1 -16.57 -22.38 41.44
C MET A 1 -17.59 -22.77 42.52
N LYS A 2 -17.55 -22.21 43.74
CA LYS A 2 -18.59 -22.48 44.78
C LYS A 2 -20.03 -22.12 44.35
N LEU A 3 -20.20 -21.01 43.61
CA LEU A 3 -21.49 -20.59 43.06
C LEU A 3 -22.02 -21.51 41.94
N MET A 4 -21.15 -22.28 41.29
CA MET A 4 -21.54 -23.19 40.19
C MET A 4 -21.74 -24.63 40.67
N TYR A 5 -21.07 -25.02 41.76
CA TYR A 5 -21.17 -26.36 42.35
C TYR A 5 -21.25 -26.25 43.88
N PRO A 6 -22.42 -25.87 44.42
CA PRO A 6 -22.60 -25.66 45.86
C PRO A 6 -22.56 -26.97 46.67
N GLU A 7 -23.00 -28.07 46.07
CA GLU A 7 -23.10 -29.40 46.68
C GLU A 7 -21.76 -30.18 46.70
N HIS A 8 -20.65 -29.59 46.26
CA HIS A 8 -19.38 -30.31 46.12
C HIS A 8 -18.80 -30.70 47.51
N PRO A 9 -18.34 -31.96 47.72
CA PRO A 9 -17.88 -32.47 49.02
C PRO A 9 -16.63 -31.78 49.58
N ILE A 10 -15.96 -30.94 48.79
CA ILE A 10 -14.89 -30.07 49.31
C ILE A 10 -15.46 -29.03 50.28
N TRP A 11 -16.69 -28.56 50.07
CA TRP A 11 -17.30 -27.48 50.84
C TRP A 11 -17.88 -27.94 52.18
N SER A 12 -18.01 -29.25 52.40
CA SER A 12 -18.44 -29.83 53.68
C SER A 12 -17.31 -29.98 54.70
N ALA A 13 -16.06 -29.69 54.32
CA ALA A 13 -14.94 -29.73 55.26
C ALA A 13 -15.06 -28.62 56.32
N ASN A 14 -14.68 -28.93 57.57
CA ASN A 14 -14.80 -28.02 58.71
C ASN A 14 -14.14 -26.65 58.49
N ILE A 15 -13.06 -26.60 57.68
CA ILE A 15 -12.36 -25.37 57.32
C ILE A 15 -13.28 -24.31 56.67
N PHE A 16 -14.32 -24.75 55.95
CA PHE A 16 -15.26 -23.89 55.24
C PHE A 16 -16.46 -23.47 56.08
N SER A 17 -16.61 -24.04 57.28
CA SER A 17 -17.65 -23.69 58.25
C SER A 17 -17.19 -22.64 59.26
N PHE A 18 -15.88 -22.44 59.44
CA PHE A 18 -15.34 -21.44 60.36
C PHE A 18 -15.68 -20.00 59.94
N ASP A 19 -15.84 -19.14 60.94
CA ASP A 19 -16.18 -17.73 60.76
C ASP A 19 -15.15 -16.97 59.92
N ILE A 20 -13.87 -17.35 60.00
CA ILE A 20 -12.79 -16.75 59.21
C ILE A 20 -13.05 -16.93 57.71
N TYR A 21 -13.38 -18.15 57.29
CA TYR A 21 -13.68 -18.42 55.88
C TYR A 21 -15.00 -17.78 55.45
N ARG A 22 -16.03 -17.75 56.31
CA ARG A 22 -17.30 -17.08 55.98
C ARG A 22 -17.14 -15.57 55.79
N ASN A 23 -16.32 -14.92 56.62
CA ASN A 23 -16.00 -13.50 56.49
C ASN A 23 -15.20 -13.24 55.23
N PHE A 24 -14.13 -14.01 55.00
CA PHE A 24 -13.35 -13.93 53.76
C PHE A 24 -14.21 -14.15 52.51
N SER A 25 -15.09 -15.15 52.52
CA SER A 25 -16.00 -15.44 51.40
C SER A 25 -16.96 -14.28 51.16
N ARG A 26 -17.47 -13.64 52.21
CA ARG A 26 -18.37 -12.48 52.10
C ARG A 26 -17.65 -11.28 51.52
N ASP A 27 -16.43 -11.01 52.00
CA ASP A 27 -15.60 -9.90 51.53
C ASP A 27 -15.17 -10.11 50.07
N LEU A 28 -14.81 -11.34 49.71
CA LEU A 28 -14.45 -11.71 48.34
C LEU A 28 -15.64 -11.58 47.39
N LEU A 29 -16.85 -12.03 47.75
CA LEU A 29 -18.04 -11.81 46.94
C LEU A 29 -18.38 -10.32 46.80
N THR A 30 -18.20 -9.55 47.86
CA THR A 30 -18.42 -8.10 47.84
C THR A 30 -17.38 -7.38 46.99
N ALA A 31 -16.13 -7.83 47.01
CA ALA A 31 -15.07 -7.31 46.17
C ALA A 31 -15.28 -7.69 44.70
N VAL A 32 -15.67 -8.93 44.39
CA VAL A 32 -15.96 -9.39 43.03
C VAL A 32 -17.20 -8.68 42.45
N SER A 33 -18.23 -8.43 43.24
CA SER A 33 -19.40 -7.67 42.76
C SER A 33 -19.10 -6.19 42.52
N LYS A 34 -18.16 -5.60 43.29
CA LYS A 34 -17.61 -4.26 43.05
C LYS A 34 -16.60 -4.22 41.90
N ALA A 35 -15.89 -5.32 41.66
CA ALA A 35 -14.89 -5.48 40.59
C ALA A 35 -15.50 -5.96 39.27
N CYS A 36 -16.77 -6.38 39.23
CA CYS A 36 -17.57 -6.43 38.02
C CYS A 36 -17.78 -4.99 37.56
N ASP A 37 -16.76 -4.54 36.85
CA ASP A 37 -16.35 -3.17 36.64
C ASP A 37 -17.46 -2.41 35.87
N PRO A 38 -17.78 -1.14 36.21
CA PRO A 38 -18.56 -0.26 35.33
C PRO A 38 -18.08 -0.30 33.86
N THR A 39 -16.80 -0.58 33.63
CA THR A 39 -16.23 -0.82 32.30
C THR A 39 -16.82 -2.05 31.60
N GLU A 40 -17.06 -3.17 32.30
CA GLU A 40 -17.61 -4.40 31.71
C GLU A 40 -19.08 -4.24 31.34
N LYS A 41 -19.86 -3.51 32.16
CA LYS A 41 -21.23 -3.12 31.80
C LYS A 41 -21.27 -2.20 30.58
N ARG A 42 -20.36 -1.24 30.49
CA ARG A 42 -20.20 -0.40 29.29
C ARG A 42 -19.81 -1.23 28.08
N LEU A 43 -18.93 -2.22 28.25
CA LEU A 43 -18.46 -3.09 27.18
C LEU A 43 -19.60 -3.99 26.65
N GLN A 44 -20.42 -4.55 27.54
CA GLN A 44 -21.65 -5.26 27.16
C GLN A 44 -22.64 -4.34 26.42
N GLN A 45 -22.77 -3.09 26.86
CA GLN A 45 -23.69 -2.13 26.24
C GLN A 45 -23.26 -1.74 24.81
N VAL A 46 -21.95 -1.63 24.54
CA VAL A 46 -21.46 -1.28 23.19
C VAL A 46 -21.31 -2.48 22.25
N MET A 47 -21.37 -3.71 22.76
CA MET A 47 -21.12 -4.90 21.96
C MET A 47 -22.08 -5.08 20.76
N PRO A 48 -23.38 -4.76 20.86
CA PRO A 48 -24.28 -4.79 19.71
C PRO A 48 -23.88 -3.80 18.61
N ALA A 49 -23.48 -2.59 18.99
CA ALA A 49 -23.05 -1.56 18.04
C ALA A 49 -21.72 -1.93 17.37
N LEU A 50 -20.80 -2.56 18.11
CA LEU A 50 -19.57 -3.09 17.55
C LEU A 50 -19.84 -4.23 16.57
N SER A 51 -20.71 -5.18 16.93
CA SER A 51 -21.12 -6.27 16.03
C SER A 51 -21.71 -5.71 14.74
N GLN A 52 -22.65 -4.77 14.84
CA GLN A 52 -23.27 -4.14 13.68
C GLN A 52 -22.22 -3.46 12.77
N LYS A 53 -21.23 -2.79 13.37
CA LYS A 53 -20.15 -2.15 12.61
C LYS A 53 -19.25 -3.16 11.92
N VAL A 54 -18.93 -4.28 12.58
CA VAL A 54 -18.16 -5.38 11.99
C VAL A 54 -18.94 -6.01 10.83
N ASP A 55 -20.23 -6.28 11.00
CA ASP A 55 -21.09 -6.85 9.96
C ASP A 55 -21.22 -5.91 8.76
N ALA A 56 -21.37 -4.61 9.00
CA ALA A 56 -21.43 -3.60 7.95
C ALA A 56 -20.13 -3.55 7.14
N VAL A 57 -18.97 -3.56 7.81
CA VAL A 57 -17.66 -3.59 7.14
C VAL A 57 -17.46 -4.90 6.37
N HIS A 58 -17.89 -6.03 6.95
CA HIS A 58 -17.79 -7.33 6.27
C HIS A 58 -18.64 -7.36 5.00
N LEU A 59 -19.87 -6.82 5.06
CA LEU A 59 -20.75 -6.72 3.91
C LEU A 59 -20.17 -5.80 2.83
N ASP A 60 -19.72 -4.61 3.20
CA ASP A 60 -19.11 -3.65 2.28
C ASP A 60 -17.88 -4.24 1.56
N LEU A 61 -16.98 -4.86 2.33
CA LEU A 61 -15.80 -5.51 1.80
C LEU A 61 -16.18 -6.66 0.84
N LYS A 62 -17.15 -7.49 1.22
CA LYS A 62 -17.65 -8.57 0.35
C LYS A 62 -18.22 -8.00 -0.95
N THR A 63 -19.03 -6.95 -0.89
CA THR A 63 -19.62 -6.33 -2.08
C THR A 63 -18.57 -5.70 -2.99
N THR A 64 -17.56 -5.04 -2.42
CA THR A 64 -16.44 -4.44 -3.17
C THR A 64 -15.59 -5.50 -3.85
N ILE A 65 -15.29 -6.59 -3.16
CA ILE A 65 -14.56 -7.72 -3.73
C ILE A 65 -15.35 -8.34 -4.89
N THR A 66 -16.64 -8.65 -4.72
CA THR A 66 -17.43 -9.25 -5.81
C THR A 66 -17.57 -8.30 -6.99
N ALA A 67 -17.78 -7.01 -6.74
CA ALA A 67 -17.90 -6.00 -7.79
C ALA A 67 -16.61 -5.82 -8.61
N THR A 68 -15.44 -6.08 -8.02
CA THR A 68 -14.14 -5.97 -8.72
C THR A 68 -13.71 -7.28 -9.38
N ILE A 69 -14.02 -8.44 -8.79
CA ILE A 69 -13.64 -9.76 -9.32
C ILE A 69 -14.53 -10.17 -10.50
N ASP A 70 -15.83 -9.88 -10.44
CA ASP A 70 -16.78 -10.30 -11.48
C ASP A 70 -16.43 -9.76 -12.87
N PRO A 71 -16.14 -8.46 -13.05
CA PRO A 71 -15.75 -7.92 -14.35
C PRO A 71 -14.45 -8.54 -14.86
N ILE A 72 -13.44 -8.70 -13.99
CA ILE A 72 -12.15 -9.30 -14.36
C ILE A 72 -12.34 -10.73 -14.86
N SER A 73 -13.13 -11.53 -14.12
CA SER A 73 -13.40 -12.92 -14.46
C SER A 73 -14.15 -13.03 -15.80
N ARG A 74 -15.12 -12.15 -16.04
CA ARG A 74 -15.84 -12.07 -17.32
C ARG A 74 -14.91 -11.68 -18.46
N SER A 75 -14.11 -10.62 -18.29
CA SER A 75 -13.15 -10.18 -19.31
C SER A 75 -12.12 -11.25 -19.65
N LEU A 76 -11.59 -11.97 -18.65
CA LEU A 76 -10.67 -13.09 -18.88
C LEU A 76 -11.33 -14.25 -19.62
N SER A 77 -12.58 -14.56 -19.29
CA SER A 77 -13.35 -15.60 -19.97
C SER A 77 -13.58 -15.23 -21.44
N SER A 78 -13.99 -13.99 -21.73
CA SER A 78 -14.16 -13.51 -23.10
C SER A 78 -12.85 -13.47 -23.89
N LEU A 79 -11.74 -13.06 -23.26
CA LEU A 79 -10.42 -13.11 -23.92
C LEU A 79 -10.01 -14.54 -24.26
N ARG A 80 -10.26 -15.49 -23.35
CA ARG A 80 -9.99 -16.91 -23.60
C ARG A 80 -10.81 -17.42 -24.79
N GLU A 81 -12.08 -17.07 -24.88
CA GLU A 81 -12.95 -17.45 -26.01
C GLU A 81 -12.46 -16.86 -27.32
N ASN A 82 -12.18 -15.55 -27.36
CA ASN A 82 -11.65 -14.87 -28.55
C ASN A 82 -10.32 -15.48 -29.02
N LEU A 83 -9.41 -15.80 -28.09
CA LEU A 83 -8.15 -16.48 -28.42
C LEU A 83 -8.40 -17.91 -28.94
N GLY A 84 -9.38 -18.61 -28.36
CA GLY A 84 -9.82 -19.91 -28.84
C GLY A 84 -10.31 -19.86 -30.28
N ASP A 85 -11.12 -18.87 -30.63
CA ASP A 85 -11.65 -18.70 -31.98
C ASP A 85 -10.56 -18.30 -33.00
N LEU A 86 -9.59 -17.47 -32.60
CA LEU A 86 -8.42 -17.12 -33.42
C LEU A 86 -7.53 -18.34 -33.69
N LEU A 87 -7.19 -19.10 -32.64
CA LEU A 87 -6.33 -20.30 -32.77
C LEU A 87 -7.03 -21.45 -33.49
N SER A 88 -8.36 -21.53 -33.40
CA SER A 88 -9.17 -22.53 -34.11
C SER A 88 -9.40 -22.17 -35.58
N GLY A 89 -8.92 -21.01 -36.04
CA GLY A 89 -9.09 -20.54 -37.43
C GLY A 89 -10.52 -20.10 -37.76
N ARG A 90 -11.37 -19.84 -36.76
CA ARG A 90 -12.74 -19.38 -36.96
C ARG A 90 -12.84 -17.88 -37.25
N VAL A 91 -11.77 -17.13 -36.98
CA VAL A 91 -11.70 -15.69 -37.22
C VAL A 91 -10.53 -15.39 -38.16
N PRO A 92 -10.76 -14.81 -39.35
CA PRO A 92 -9.68 -14.38 -40.24
C PRO A 92 -8.99 -13.13 -39.71
N VAL A 93 -7.65 -13.10 -39.77
CA VAL A 93 -6.84 -11.96 -39.31
C VAL A 93 -6.12 -11.33 -40.51
N THR A 94 -6.32 -10.04 -40.73
CA THR A 94 -5.65 -9.29 -41.80
C THR A 94 -4.40 -8.61 -41.24
N ILE A 95 -3.22 -8.93 -41.78
CA ILE A 95 -1.95 -8.31 -41.37
C ILE A 95 -1.68 -7.11 -42.28
N ASN A 96 -1.80 -5.90 -41.75
CA ASN A 96 -1.37 -4.68 -42.44
C ASN A 96 0.06 -4.32 -42.03
N ALA A 97 1.04 -4.78 -42.80
CA ALA A 97 2.45 -4.48 -42.58
C ALA A 97 2.82 -3.18 -43.30
N GLN A 98 2.50 -2.03 -42.70
CA GLN A 98 3.06 -0.75 -43.12
C GLN A 98 4.46 -0.60 -42.49
N TRP A 99 5.48 -1.05 -43.21
CA TRP A 99 6.87 -0.76 -42.87
C TRP A 99 7.19 0.65 -43.39
N GLN A 100 7.31 1.62 -42.47
CA GLN A 100 7.84 2.94 -42.81
C GLN A 100 9.36 2.83 -42.94
N GLU A 101 9.81 2.64 -44.18
CA GLU A 101 11.21 2.79 -44.58
C GLU A 101 11.65 4.23 -44.28
N SER A 102 12.51 4.41 -43.29
CA SER A 102 13.14 5.69 -43.01
C SER A 102 14.14 5.96 -44.12
N ARG A 103 13.77 6.78 -45.13
CA ARG A 103 14.72 7.29 -46.12
C ARG A 103 15.63 8.30 -45.44
N ASP A 104 16.82 7.82 -45.09
CA ASP A 104 17.95 8.64 -44.68
C ASP A 104 18.59 9.25 -45.94
N GLU A 105 18.10 10.42 -46.37
CA GLU A 105 18.66 11.17 -47.49
C GLU A 105 19.88 11.95 -46.99
N SER A 106 21.05 11.31 -47.05
CA SER A 106 22.34 11.92 -46.75
C SER A 106 22.69 12.98 -47.80
N ARG A 107 22.69 14.26 -47.40
CA ARG A 107 23.13 15.40 -48.22
C ARG A 107 24.60 15.75 -47.91
N PRO A 108 25.50 15.90 -48.91
CA PRO A 108 26.91 16.22 -48.64
C PRO A 108 27.20 17.73 -48.45
N THR A 109 27.95 18.01 -47.39
CA THR A 109 29.10 18.96 -47.20
C THR A 109 29.08 20.44 -47.64
N GLU A 110 29.30 21.28 -46.61
CA GLU A 110 30.21 22.47 -46.51
C GLU A 110 29.79 23.83 -47.12
N PRO A 111 30.32 25.01 -46.68
CA PRO A 111 31.21 25.32 -45.53
C PRO A 111 30.78 26.55 -44.66
N CYS A 112 31.61 26.82 -43.65
CA CYS A 112 31.62 27.83 -42.57
C CYS A 112 31.30 29.30 -42.93
N ASP A 113 30.66 30.03 -42.00
CA ASP A 113 30.85 31.48 -41.85
C ASP A 113 30.71 31.95 -40.38
N VAL A 114 31.47 32.98 -40.03
CA VAL A 114 31.86 33.44 -38.69
C VAL A 114 30.92 34.54 -38.17
N GLY A 115 30.57 34.55 -36.87
CA GLY A 115 30.11 35.79 -36.23
C GLY A 115 29.32 35.70 -34.91
N HIS A 116 30.02 36.00 -33.81
CA HIS A 116 29.58 36.62 -32.55
C HIS A 116 28.92 35.81 -31.41
N PRO A 117 29.37 36.03 -30.14
CA PRO A 117 28.81 35.40 -28.95
C PRO A 117 27.68 36.26 -28.38
N VAL A 118 26.52 35.64 -28.15
CA VAL A 118 25.47 36.20 -27.31
C VAL A 118 25.21 35.21 -26.18
N MET A 119 25.60 35.62 -24.97
CA MET A 119 25.10 35.05 -23.73
C MET A 119 23.58 35.28 -23.70
N GLN A 120 22.81 34.21 -23.89
CA GLN A 120 21.44 34.14 -23.43
C GLN A 120 21.29 32.84 -22.66
N GLY A 121 21.11 32.99 -21.34
CA GLY A 121 20.67 31.91 -20.48
C GLY A 121 19.24 31.59 -20.85
N GLU A 122 19.08 30.53 -21.64
CA GLU A 122 17.79 29.95 -21.95
C GLU A 122 17.72 28.57 -21.33
N CYS A 123 16.70 28.44 -20.49
CA CYS A 123 16.25 27.23 -19.83
C CYS A 123 16.00 26.14 -20.87
N ASP A 124 17.01 25.28 -21.03
CA ASP A 124 16.97 24.14 -21.91
C ASP A 124 15.75 23.28 -21.60
N GLY A 125 14.83 23.23 -22.56
CA GLY A 125 13.82 22.20 -22.70
C GLY A 125 14.50 20.86 -22.97
N ALA A 126 15.26 20.37 -22.00
CA ALA A 126 15.97 19.12 -22.05
C ALA A 126 14.96 17.99 -22.25
N ASN A 127 14.91 17.50 -23.48
CA ASN A 127 14.43 16.18 -23.85
C ASN A 127 14.74 15.20 -22.70
N PRO A 128 13.74 14.49 -22.12
CA PRO A 128 13.96 13.78 -20.86
C PRO A 128 15.14 12.82 -21.06
N VAL A 129 16.26 13.15 -20.41
CA VAL A 129 17.39 12.24 -20.22
C VAL A 129 16.75 10.93 -19.80
N GLN A 130 16.88 9.90 -20.62
CA GLN A 130 16.14 8.65 -20.46
C GLN A 130 16.60 7.99 -19.17
N TYR A 131 15.99 8.41 -18.05
CA TYR A 131 16.44 8.08 -16.72
C TYR A 131 16.13 6.62 -16.47
N LYS A 132 17.16 5.88 -16.10
CA LYS A 132 17.07 4.45 -15.82
C LYS A 132 17.21 4.24 -14.32
N MET A 133 16.15 3.74 -13.70
CA MET A 133 16.19 3.44 -12.27
C MET A 133 17.18 2.30 -11.98
N SER A 134 17.88 2.42 -10.86
CA SER A 134 18.94 1.49 -10.47
C SER A 134 18.37 0.12 -10.15
N ARG A 135 18.81 -0.93 -10.86
CA ARG A 135 18.27 -2.30 -10.70
C ARG A 135 18.83 -3.06 -9.49
N GLY A 136 19.96 -2.62 -8.95
CA GLY A 136 20.62 -3.22 -7.79
C GLY A 136 20.13 -2.74 -6.42
N ILE A 137 19.02 -1.99 -6.36
CA ILE A 137 18.44 -1.57 -5.08
C ILE A 137 17.62 -2.73 -4.51
N HIS A 138 18.08 -3.23 -3.36
CA HIS A 138 17.45 -4.33 -2.62
C HIS A 138 16.95 -3.91 -1.22
N SER A 139 17.24 -2.68 -0.78
CA SER A 139 16.83 -2.15 0.51
C SER A 139 15.81 -1.02 0.37
N VAL A 140 14.92 -0.94 1.36
CA VAL A 140 13.94 0.16 1.51
C VAL A 140 14.67 1.50 1.69
N VAL A 141 15.82 1.51 2.37
CA VAL A 141 16.61 2.73 2.61
C VAL A 141 17.19 3.26 1.30
N ASP A 142 17.80 2.39 0.50
CA ASP A 142 18.40 2.76 -0.79
C ASP A 142 17.33 3.18 -1.80
N LEU A 143 16.15 2.54 -1.76
CA LEU A 143 15.00 2.96 -2.54
C LEU A 143 14.52 4.36 -2.15
N TRP A 144 14.44 4.64 -0.85
CA TRP A 144 14.07 5.96 -0.36
C TRP A 144 15.10 7.02 -0.76
N ARG A 145 16.41 6.72 -0.67
CA ARG A 145 17.48 7.61 -1.13
C ARG A 145 17.37 7.94 -2.62
N GLU A 146 17.21 6.94 -3.49
CA GLU A 146 17.01 7.17 -4.93
C GLU A 146 15.76 8.05 -5.19
N TRP A 147 14.72 7.87 -4.38
CA TRP A 147 13.49 8.67 -4.45
C TRP A 147 13.68 10.12 -3.98
N SER A 148 14.36 10.37 -2.86
CA SER A 148 14.44 11.68 -2.21
C SER A 148 15.65 12.52 -2.63
N GLU A 149 16.81 11.88 -2.78
CA GLU A 149 18.12 12.50 -3.01
C GLU A 149 18.65 12.20 -4.43
N GLY A 150 18.27 11.04 -5.00
CA GLY A 150 18.87 10.51 -6.21
C GLY A 150 19.97 9.48 -5.91
N LEU A 151 20.47 8.80 -6.94
CA LEU A 151 21.51 7.79 -6.80
C LEU A 151 22.56 7.96 -7.92
N GLY A 152 23.84 7.77 -7.59
CA GLY A 152 24.92 7.78 -8.59
C GLY A 152 25.10 9.09 -9.35
N GLY A 153 24.76 10.23 -8.73
CA GLY A 153 24.80 11.55 -9.38
C GLY A 153 23.62 11.84 -10.31
N GLY A 154 22.64 10.94 -10.40
CA GLY A 154 21.39 11.16 -11.12
C GLY A 154 20.37 11.98 -10.31
N PRO A 155 19.36 12.57 -10.97
CA PRO A 155 18.30 13.33 -10.29
C PRO A 155 17.45 12.44 -9.38
N ALA A 156 16.90 13.03 -8.31
CA ALA A 156 15.93 12.35 -7.45
C ALA A 156 14.67 11.96 -8.26
N VAL A 157 14.18 10.73 -8.07
CA VAL A 157 13.01 10.24 -8.81
C VAL A 157 11.75 11.05 -8.49
N ARG A 158 11.65 11.60 -7.26
CA ARG A 158 10.58 12.53 -6.89
C ARG A 158 10.56 13.80 -7.74
N ASP A 159 11.74 14.31 -8.11
CA ASP A 159 11.86 15.52 -8.91
C ASP A 159 11.54 15.25 -10.37
N LEU A 160 11.91 14.06 -10.87
CA LEU A 160 11.49 13.59 -12.19
C LEU A 160 9.96 13.53 -12.29
N GLU A 161 9.30 12.94 -11.29
CA GLU A 161 7.85 12.82 -11.23
C GLU A 161 7.17 14.20 -11.12
N ARG A 162 7.74 15.12 -10.34
CA ARG A 162 7.22 16.49 -10.21
C ARG A 162 7.31 17.27 -11.52
N ARG A 163 8.42 17.14 -12.25
CA ARG A 163 8.71 17.94 -13.46
C ARG A 163 8.04 17.39 -14.71
N TRP A 164 8.01 16.06 -14.86
CA TRP A 164 7.55 15.41 -16.10
C TRP A 164 6.39 14.43 -15.90
N GLY A 165 5.96 14.16 -14.66
CA GLY A 165 4.94 13.16 -14.37
C GLY A 165 5.31 11.80 -14.97
N SER A 166 4.35 11.06 -15.51
CA SER A 166 4.65 9.77 -16.13
C SER A 166 5.38 9.83 -17.49
N LYS A 167 5.76 11.02 -17.98
CA LYS A 167 6.47 11.19 -19.27
C LYS A 167 7.96 10.86 -19.18
N TRP A 168 8.57 10.87 -17.99
CA TRP A 168 9.97 10.45 -17.87
C TRP A 168 10.11 8.91 -17.85
N CYS A 169 9.05 8.18 -17.45
CA CYS A 169 9.07 6.72 -17.33
C CYS A 169 8.35 6.02 -18.52
N HIS A 170 9.15 5.54 -19.47
CA HIS A 170 8.67 4.78 -20.63
C HIS A 170 9.01 3.28 -20.54
N GLY A 171 8.22 2.45 -21.24
CA GLY A 171 8.49 1.01 -21.40
C GLY A 171 8.62 0.26 -20.08
N SER A 172 9.76 -0.41 -19.89
CA SER A 172 10.06 -1.24 -18.70
C SER A 172 10.30 -0.43 -17.43
N GLU A 173 10.65 0.86 -17.53
CA GLU A 173 10.81 1.75 -16.37
C GLU A 173 9.47 2.04 -15.71
N ARG A 174 8.38 2.17 -16.49
CA ARG A 174 7.02 2.41 -15.97
C ARG A 174 6.58 1.32 -14.98
N ARG A 175 6.76 0.05 -15.37
CA ARG A 175 6.38 -1.09 -14.51
C ARG A 175 7.20 -1.12 -13.23
N PHE A 176 8.47 -0.77 -13.34
CA PHE A 176 9.39 -0.74 -12.21
C PHE A 176 9.09 0.40 -11.24
N PHE A 177 8.78 1.57 -11.79
CA PHE A 177 8.34 2.74 -11.06
C PHE A 177 7.10 2.41 -10.23
N ASN A 178 6.05 1.87 -10.86
CA ASN A 178 4.81 1.54 -10.18
C ASN A 178 5.02 0.58 -9.00
N ARG A 179 5.86 -0.45 -9.19
CA ARG A 179 6.19 -1.40 -8.11
C ARG A 179 6.93 -0.74 -6.95
N ARG A 180 7.87 0.17 -7.24
CA ARG A 180 8.60 0.95 -6.24
C ARG A 180 7.72 1.99 -5.55
N ARG A 181 6.78 2.55 -6.30
CA ARG A 181 5.84 3.57 -5.83
C ARG A 181 4.99 3.05 -4.69
N THR A 182 4.53 1.81 -4.74
CA THR A 182 3.80 1.16 -3.63
C THR A 182 4.60 1.16 -2.32
N VAL A 183 5.91 0.88 -2.39
CA VAL A 183 6.78 0.90 -1.21
C VAL A 183 6.98 2.33 -0.72
N ILE A 184 7.21 3.27 -1.65
CA ILE A 184 7.38 4.69 -1.32
C ILE A 184 6.13 5.27 -0.65
N ASP A 185 4.94 4.97 -1.18
CA ASP A 185 3.67 5.42 -0.61
C ASP A 185 3.46 4.84 0.79
N ALA A 186 3.80 3.55 1.00
CA ALA A 186 3.77 2.95 2.34
C ALA A 186 4.73 3.61 3.33
N ILE A 187 5.94 4.01 2.90
CA ILE A 187 6.87 4.79 3.73
C ILE A 187 6.25 6.14 4.10
N ILE A 188 5.65 6.84 3.12
CA ILE A 188 5.02 8.16 3.33
C ILE A 188 3.85 8.03 4.31
N ASP A 189 2.97 7.05 4.12
CA ASP A 189 1.81 6.83 4.99
C ASP A 189 2.23 6.43 6.40
N LYS A 190 3.28 5.60 6.50
CA LYS A 190 3.86 5.26 7.79
C LYS A 190 4.48 6.48 8.48
N ALA A 191 5.22 7.31 7.74
CA ALA A 191 5.77 8.57 8.25
C ALA A 191 4.66 9.54 8.70
N ARG A 192 3.54 9.62 7.97
CA ARG A 192 2.35 10.40 8.40
C ARG A 192 1.71 9.82 9.66
N SER A 193 1.63 8.49 9.77
CA SER A 193 1.11 7.83 10.98
C SER A 193 1.97 8.09 12.21
N PHE A 194 3.29 8.21 12.02
CA PHE A 194 4.22 8.63 13.07
C PHE A 194 4.19 10.15 13.30
N GLY A 195 3.90 10.94 12.27
CA GLY A 195 3.83 12.42 12.31
C GLY A 195 2.64 13.02 13.07
N CYS A 196 1.76 12.21 13.66
CA CYS A 196 0.83 12.65 14.71
C CYS A 196 1.37 12.39 16.15
N GLY A 197 2.56 11.81 16.27
CA GLY A 197 3.33 11.69 17.50
C GLY A 197 4.61 12.51 17.35
N VAL A 198 4.61 13.70 17.92
CA VAL A 198 5.77 14.59 17.97
C VAL A 198 6.96 13.84 18.58
N THR A 199 8.05 13.70 17.82
CA THR A 199 9.40 13.69 18.40
C THR A 199 10.22 14.73 17.62
N PRO A 200 10.55 15.87 18.23
CA PRO A 200 11.27 16.95 17.57
C PRO A 200 12.77 16.74 17.72
N GLU A 201 13.31 15.61 17.24
CA GLU A 201 14.77 15.38 17.24
C GLU A 201 15.17 14.52 16.04
N ASN A 202 15.04 15.07 14.84
CA ASN A 202 15.90 14.75 13.68
C ASN A 202 15.55 15.62 12.45
N CYS A 203 15.29 16.91 12.68
CA CYS A 203 15.66 17.92 11.69
C CYS A 203 17.06 18.41 12.06
N LEU A 204 17.89 18.64 11.04
CA LEU A 204 19.35 18.97 11.08
C LEU A 204 20.21 17.69 11.11
N VAL A 205 21.04 17.40 10.11
CA VAL A 205 21.99 18.27 9.38
C VAL A 205 21.95 18.02 7.88
#